data_AF-A0A349B9G8-F1
#
_entry.id   AF-A0A349B9G8-F1
#
_cell.length_a   1.000
_cell.length_b   1.000
_cell.length_c   1.000
_cell.angle_alpha   90.00
_cell.angle_beta   90.00
_cell.angle_gamma   90.00
#
_symmetry.space_group_name_H-M   'P 1'
#
loop_
_entity.id
_entity.type
_entity.pdbx_description
1 polymer ?
#
loop_
_entity_poly.entity_id
_entity_poly.type
_entity_poly.pdbx_seq_one_letter_code
_entity_poly.pdbx_strand_id
1 'polypeptide(L)'
;EDEPMFTGWAVRTLQEGLQNLANLPDVFQEMTAYFLEHIGKRRAMEPGSRPDDILTMLIETESEHPITDEHLLGTCFLLLIAGIDTTWSNIGSSMYHLATHPEDQQRLR
;
A
#
# COMPACT_ATOMS: atom_id res chain seq x y z
N GLU A 1 -7.40 -10.46 6.72
CA GLU A 1 -8.84 -10.18 6.55
C GLU A 1 -9.05 -9.07 5.51
N ASP A 2 -8.21 -8.03 5.49
CA ASP A 2 -8.35 -6.87 4.58
C ASP A 2 -7.83 -7.07 3.14
N GLU A 3 -7.23 -8.23 2.82
CA GLU A 3 -6.63 -8.49 1.50
C GLU A 3 -7.60 -8.26 0.33
N PRO A 4 -8.85 -8.76 0.34
CA PRO A 4 -9.78 -8.55 -0.76
C PRO A 4 -10.12 -7.07 -0.99
N MET A 5 -10.19 -6.29 0.10
CA MET A 5 -10.44 -4.85 0.04
C MET A 5 -9.25 -4.12 -0.60
N PHE A 6 -8.02 -4.43 -0.17
CA PHE A 6 -6.80 -3.82 -0.71
C PHE A 6 -6.57 -4.17 -2.18
N THR A 7 -6.79 -5.43 -2.56
CA THR A 7 -6.71 -5.86 -3.97
C THR A 7 -7.78 -5.15 -4.80
N GLY A 8 -9.02 -5.05 -4.29
CA GLY A 8 -10.12 -4.35 -4.97
C GLY A 8 -9.84 -2.86 -5.18
N TRP A 9 -9.24 -2.20 -4.19
CA TRP A 9 -8.77 -0.83 -4.29
C TRP A 9 -7.71 -0.63 -5.38
N ALA A 10 -6.70 -1.50 -5.44
CA ALA A 10 -5.66 -1.42 -6.46
C ALA A 10 -6.25 -1.59 -7.88
N VAL A 11 -7.17 -2.54 -8.07
CA VAL A 11 -7.87 -2.76 -9.35
C VAL A 11 -8.69 -1.52 -9.74
N ARG A 12 -9.52 -1.01 -8.82
CA ARG A 12 -10.36 0.17 -9.08
C ARG A 12 -9.52 1.42 -9.36
N THR A 13 -8.36 1.58 -8.71
CA THR A 13 -7.47 2.73 -8.96
C THR A 13 -6.70 2.61 -10.26
N LEU A 14 -6.01 1.49 -10.51
CA LEU A 14 -5.05 1.36 -11.61
C LEU A 14 -5.67 0.83 -12.90
N GLN A 15 -6.56 -0.17 -12.82
CA GLN A 15 -7.12 -0.81 -14.02
C GLN A 15 -8.38 -0.09 -14.49
N GLU A 16 -9.31 0.16 -13.58
CA GLU A 16 -10.59 0.80 -13.90
C GLU A 16 -10.48 2.32 -13.93
N GLY A 17 -9.73 2.92 -13.00
CA GLY A 17 -9.57 4.37 -12.87
C GLY A 17 -8.98 5.03 -14.10
N LEU A 18 -8.05 4.36 -14.81
CA LEU A 18 -7.52 4.83 -16.10
C LEU A 18 -8.58 4.87 -17.21
N GLN A 19 -9.62 4.05 -17.10
CA GLN A 19 -10.71 3.94 -18.09
C GLN A 19 -11.90 4.83 -17.72
N ASN A 20 -12.16 5.02 -16.43
CA ASN A 20 -13.25 5.84 -15.91
C ASN A 20 -12.85 6.55 -14.61
N LEU A 21 -12.40 7.80 -14.75
CA LEU A 21 -11.99 8.65 -13.64
C LEU A 21 -13.12 8.97 -12.65
N ALA A 22 -14.40 8.77 -13.02
CA ALA A 22 -15.55 9.09 -12.16
C ALA A 22 -15.61 8.23 -10.89
N ASN A 23 -15.00 7.04 -10.90
CA ASN A 23 -15.00 6.12 -9.75
C ASN A 23 -13.82 6.37 -8.79
N LEU A 24 -12.84 7.19 -9.17
CA LEU A 24 -11.66 7.46 -8.34
C LEU A 24 -12.02 8.13 -7.01
N PRO A 25 -12.89 9.16 -6.95
CA PRO A 25 -13.22 9.82 -5.68
C PRO A 25 -13.72 8.86 -4.61
N ASP A 26 -14.58 7.90 -4.99
CA ASP A 26 -15.14 6.91 -4.07
C ASP A 26 -14.04 6.00 -3.49
N VAL A 27 -13.12 5.52 -4.34
CA VAL A 27 -11.98 4.68 -3.89
C VAL A 27 -11.08 5.45 -2.93
N PHE A 28 -10.74 6.70 -3.27
CA PHE A 28 -9.91 7.54 -2.42
C PHE A 28 -10.60 7.85 -1.08
N GLN A 29 -11.92 8.02 -1.08
CA GLN A 29 -12.69 8.23 0.15
C GLN A 29 -12.67 6.99 1.04
N GLU A 30 -12.83 5.80 0.47
CA GLU A 30 -12.74 4.52 1.20
C GLU A 30 -11.37 4.34 1.85
N MET A 31 -10.30 4.50 1.07
CA MET A 31 -8.92 4.43 1.57
C MET A 31 -8.65 5.47 2.67
N THR A 32 -9.13 6.70 2.47
CA THR A 32 -8.96 7.79 3.44
C THR A 32 -9.65 7.45 4.76
N ALA A 33 -10.89 6.98 4.71
CA ALA A 33 -11.63 6.59 5.90
C ALA A 33 -10.89 5.48 6.68
N TYR A 34 -10.43 4.45 5.97
CA TYR A 34 -9.68 3.35 6.57
C TYR A 34 -8.39 3.82 7.25
N PHE A 35 -7.53 4.55 6.52
CA PHE A 35 -6.24 4.97 7.07
C PHE A 35 -6.39 6.00 8.19
N LEU A 36 -7.34 6.94 8.10
CA LEU A 36 -7.60 7.89 9.19
C LEU A 36 -8.08 7.19 10.47
N GLU A 37 -8.92 6.16 10.34
CA GLU A 37 -9.32 5.35 11.50
C GLU A 37 -8.10 4.70 12.16
N HIS A 38 -7.22 4.11 11.36
CA HIS A 38 -6.00 3.45 11.87
C HIS A 38 -4.96 4.41 12.44
N ILE A 39 -4.83 5.61 11.87
CA ILE A 39 -3.98 6.69 12.39
C ILE A 39 -4.55 7.18 13.73
N GLY A 40 -5.87 7.42 13.80
CA GLY A 40 -6.57 7.84 15.01
C GLY A 40 -6.40 6.85 16.15
N LYS A 41 -6.57 5.54 15.88
CA LYS A 41 -6.33 4.46 16.86
C LYS A 41 -4.93 4.52 17.46
N ARG A 42 -3.88 4.71 16.64
CA ARG A 42 -2.48 4.79 17.11
C ARG A 42 -2.19 6.07 17.87
N ARG A 43 -2.75 7.21 17.43
CA ARG A 43 -2.61 8.50 18.14
C ARG A 43 -3.29 8.52 19.51
N ALA A 44 -4.38 7.77 19.66
CA ALA A 44 -5.08 7.60 20.94
C ALA A 44 -4.34 6.69 21.93
N MET A 45 -3.33 5.94 21.49
CA MET A 45 -2.48 5.12 22.34
C MET A 45 -1.31 5.93 22.91
N GLU A 46 -0.90 5.58 24.12
CA GLU A 46 0.35 6.06 24.71
C GLU A 46 1.55 5.69 23.80
N PRO A 47 2.50 6.62 23.52
CA PRO A 47 3.59 6.40 22.56
C PRO A 47 4.33 5.06 22.73
N GLY A 48 4.71 4.71 23.96
CA GLY A 48 5.43 3.45 24.23
C GLY A 48 4.59 2.16 24.18
N SER A 49 3.29 2.26 23.88
CA SER A 49 2.37 1.12 23.78
C SER A 49 1.80 0.92 22.37
N ARG A 50 2.23 1.73 21.40
CA ARG A 50 1.83 1.59 20.00
C ARG A 50 2.44 0.33 19.38
N PRO A 51 1.78 -0.29 18.39
CA PRO A 51 2.36 -1.43 17.68
C PRO A 51 3.63 -1.03 16.92
N ASP A 52 4.60 -1.94 16.83
CA ASP A 52 5.79 -1.80 15.99
C ASP A 52 5.42 -2.06 14.52
N ASP A 53 4.92 -1.02 13.85
CA ASP A 53 4.49 -1.09 12.45
C ASP A 53 4.79 0.21 11.67
N ILE A 54 4.64 0.15 10.36
CA ILE A 54 4.92 1.27 9.45
C ILE A 54 4.08 2.50 9.80
N LEU A 55 2.82 2.33 10.23
CA LEU A 55 1.98 3.47 10.57
C LEU A 55 2.48 4.17 11.84
N THR A 56 2.89 3.42 12.86
CA THR A 56 3.54 3.97 14.05
C THR A 56 4.84 4.67 13.68
N MET A 57 5.68 4.05 12.86
CA MET A 57 6.91 4.67 12.36
C MET A 57 6.65 6.01 11.67
N LEU A 58 5.64 6.08 10.80
CA LEU A 58 5.27 7.32 10.10
C LEU A 58 4.73 8.40 11.04
N ILE A 59 3.94 8.02 12.05
CA ILE A 59 3.39 8.95 13.06
C ILE A 59 4.50 9.51 13.96
N GLU A 60 5.49 8.70 14.29
CA GLU A 60 6.59 9.05 15.21
C GLU A 60 7.81 9.61 14.51
N THR A 61 7.76 9.70 13.17
CA THR A 61 8.86 10.26 12.38
C THR A 61 9.11 11.71 12.79
N GLU A 62 10.34 11.98 13.24
CA GLU A 62 10.83 13.34 13.43
C GLU A 62 11.09 13.99 12.07
N SER A 63 10.63 15.23 11.92
CA SER A 63 10.71 15.98 10.67
C SER A 63 10.87 17.47 11.00
N GLU A 64 11.61 18.20 10.17
CA GLU A 64 11.76 19.65 10.31
C GLU A 64 10.42 20.40 10.24
N HIS A 65 9.44 19.81 9.55
CA HIS A 65 8.08 20.32 9.40
C HIS A 65 7.06 19.36 10.01
N PRO A 66 5.93 19.84 10.56
CA PRO A 66 4.88 18.96 11.06
C PRO A 66 4.40 17.97 9.98
N ILE A 67 4.44 16.67 10.30
CA ILE A 67 3.82 15.65 9.46
C ILE A 67 2.29 15.77 9.62
N THR A 68 1.62 16.17 8.54
CA THR A 68 0.16 16.34 8.49
C THR A 68 -0.51 15.00 8.19
N ASP A 69 -1.82 14.94 8.42
CA ASP A 69 -2.62 13.77 8.05
C ASP A 69 -2.59 13.52 6.54
N GLU A 70 -2.53 14.58 5.74
CA GLU A 70 -2.36 14.48 4.29
C GLU A 70 -1.04 13.80 3.90
N HIS A 71 0.06 14.14 4.57
CA HIS A 71 1.34 13.46 4.37
C HIS A 71 1.24 11.97 4.71
N LEU A 72 0.67 11.63 5.87
CA LEU A 72 0.49 10.23 6.28
C LEU A 72 -0.37 9.45 5.29
N LEU A 73 -1.52 10.02 4.88
CA LEU A 73 -2.42 9.41 3.92
C LEU A 73 -1.76 9.21 2.56
N GLY A 74 -1.06 10.23 2.06
CA GLY A 74 -0.32 10.15 0.80
C GLY A 74 0.73 9.05 0.82
N THR A 75 1.49 8.91 1.92
CA THR A 75 2.46 7.82 2.08
C THR A 75 1.79 6.45 2.13
N CYS A 76 0.69 6.31 2.88
CA CYS A 76 -0.05 5.05 2.96
C CYS A 76 -0.60 4.62 1.59
N PHE A 77 -1.19 5.56 0.86
CA PHE A 77 -1.67 5.37 -0.50
C PHE A 77 -0.54 4.93 -1.44
N LEU A 78 0.59 5.66 -1.41
CA LEU A 78 1.75 5.36 -2.24
C LEU A 78 2.27 3.95 -1.99
N LEU A 79 2.45 3.57 -0.72
CA LEU A 79 2.96 2.24 -0.36
C LEU A 79 2.00 1.12 -0.80
N LEU A 80 0.69 1.31 -0.62
CA LEU A 80 -0.33 0.34 -1.00
C LEU A 80 -0.32 0.09 -2.51
N ILE A 81 -0.46 1.16 -3.30
CA ILE A 81 -0.59 1.06 -4.76
C ILE A 81 0.72 0.60 -5.40
N ALA A 82 1.85 1.15 -4.96
CA ALA A 82 3.15 0.76 -5.49
C ALA A 82 3.45 -0.72 -5.21
N GLY A 83 3.16 -1.21 -4.01
CA GLY A 83 3.44 -2.58 -3.62
C GLY A 83 2.59 -3.59 -4.36
N ILE A 84 1.28 -3.36 -4.45
CA ILE A 84 0.33 -4.35 -4.98
C ILE A 84 0.54 -4.58 -6.48
N ASP A 85 0.64 -3.55 -7.31
CA ASP A 85 0.68 -3.76 -8.76
C ASP A 85 2.07 -4.15 -9.27
N THR A 86 3.13 -3.52 -8.75
CA THR A 86 4.49 -3.73 -9.28
C THR A 86 5.13 -5.01 -8.77
N THR A 87 5.09 -5.27 -7.46
CA THR A 87 5.80 -6.41 -6.86
C THR A 87 5.09 -7.71 -7.20
N TRP A 88 3.75 -7.72 -7.18
CA TRP A 88 2.95 -8.85 -7.62
C TRP A 88 3.26 -9.23 -9.07
N SER A 89 3.17 -8.25 -9.98
CA SER A 89 3.43 -8.48 -11.41
C SER A 89 4.86 -8.92 -11.68
N ASN A 90 5.83 -8.38 -10.94
CA ASN A 90 7.23 -8.77 -11.06
C ASN A 90 7.50 -10.20 -10.57
N ILE A 91 6.90 -10.61 -9.44
CA ILE A 91 7.01 -11.98 -8.92
C ILE A 91 6.38 -12.95 -9.94
N GLY A 92 5.17 -12.65 -10.42
CA GLY A 92 4.50 -13.47 -11.44
C GLY A 92 5.33 -13.63 -12.71
N SER A 93 5.86 -12.53 -13.24
CA SER A 93 6.69 -12.52 -14.45
C SER A 93 8.01 -13.28 -14.24
N SER A 94 8.64 -13.13 -13.08
CA SER A 94 9.88 -13.83 -12.74
C SER A 94 9.65 -15.34 -12.63
N MET A 95 8.57 -15.77 -11.98
CA MET A 95 8.22 -17.19 -11.90
C MET A 95 7.90 -17.78 -13.28
N TYR A 96 7.18 -17.05 -14.12
CA TYR A 96 6.90 -17.46 -15.49
C TYR A 96 8.18 -17.61 -16.33
N HIS A 97 9.13 -16.67 -16.20
CA HIS A 97 10.43 -16.75 -16.87
C HIS A 97 11.20 -18.00 -16.45
N LEU A 98 11.35 -18.23 -15.13
CA LEU A 98 12.09 -19.38 -14.61
C LEU A 98 11.42 -20.73 -14.91
N ALA A 99 10.10 -20.76 -15.08
CA ALA A 99 9.38 -21.96 -15.50
C ALA A 99 9.56 -22.29 -17.00
N THR A 100 9.88 -21.29 -17.82
CA THR A 100 10.02 -21.43 -19.28
C THR A 100 11.48 -21.45 -19.76
N HIS A 101 12.45 -21.15 -18.89
CA HIS A 101 13.90 -21.13 -19.18
C HIS A 101 14.69 -21.96 -18.15
N PRO A 102 14.75 -23.30 -18.31
CA PRO A 102 15.43 -24.20 -17.37
C PRO A 102 16.92 -23.89 -17.15
N GLU A 103 17.60 -23.36 -18.16
CA GLU A 103 19.00 -22.93 -18.10
C GLU A 103 19.23 -21.78 -17.11
N ASP A 104 18.33 -20.79 -17.09
CA ASP A 104 18.40 -19.68 -16.14
C ASP A 104 18.00 -20.13 -14.74
N GLN A 105 17.01 -21.03 -14.62
CA GLN A 105 16.69 -21.67 -13.35
C GLN A 105 17.90 -22.44 -12.78
N GLN A 106 18.65 -23.17 -13.62
CA GLN A 106 19.82 -23.92 -13.19
C GLN A 106 20.98 -23.02 -12.76
N ARG A 107 21.10 -21.81 -13.32
CA ARG A 107 22.13 -20.83 -12.91
C ARG A 107 21.91 -20.26 -11.51
N LEU A 108 20.68 -20.25 -11.01
CA LEU A 108 20.31 -19.70 -9.70
C LEU A 108 20.24 -20.76 -8.58
N ARG A 109 20.45 -22.04 -8.89
CA ARG A 109 20.51 -23.15 -7.94
C ARG A 109 21.91 -23.30 -7.34
#